data_AF-A0A444XDA5-F1
#
_entry.id   AF-A0A444XDA5-F1
#
_cell.length_a   1.000
_cell.length_b   1.000
_cell.length_c   1.000
_cell.angle_alpha   90.00
_cell.angle_beta   90.00
_cell.angle_gamma   90.00
#
_symmetry.space_group_name_H-M   'P 1'
#
loop_
_entity.id
_entity.type
_entity.pdbx_description
1 polymer ?
#
loop_
_entity_poly.entity_id
_entity_poly.type
_entity_poly.pdbx_seq_one_letter_code
_entity_poly.pdbx_strand_id
1 'polypeptide(L)'
;MDKISDLPKIILHDILSRLPYEDAARTSVLSKAWHETWSSFPILVFDGSQGGHMLWMDRKDPLTIQENRRKANSFLKSVDRRLVRFHHHGFAIKEFNLSMMFFHPRFMPHLVDLWMKIVGESSSIQVLKLELELADCYFGCEFDSHAVDNYYYLPPDILKAKSLTELVLSGKIRADKLIVNHRIRFPMLRILSLVYVYLGHEQALEDLISGCPMIEDLVLEHCVGLENVKVHDLPKLKSAKFSGFREIHVDVPSLEYLELGNGKLEFPCDISIDKCRNLKVFILEAVSSVFVSNQWLRELFDKFPFLETLELSGCVTSESLMISSSRLKVLSFQACLELKEAKIDAPNLESCRYYGNSSHMPAAISFVNCSNQVDFDFGFPLESRMDLKRLRAFFQNIAPINVMVSLYLGIMRASSIVFNEDVLQNVQVPLPRIKELRLSVAEKTEEFCVLLINDLFWSFRPAIISLNVRLCSRIFLKLLLEKLRCNNEEERCCSSSQMKCWWHDLKDVKVRSYPEKYENISDCEALLDSMPLNFSFPALRLNFQLEWDSLQLRWWLLMKILIHEIGFSHFTKISMHINDLSLSNSSTHWGAQRFY
;
A
#
# COMPACT_ATOMS: atom_id res chain seq x y z
N MET A 1 38.38 -3.70 -27.12
CA MET A 1 38.84 -2.65 -26.19
C MET A 1 37.63 -2.05 -25.53
N ASP A 2 37.62 -1.96 -24.21
CA ASP A 2 36.59 -1.26 -23.47
C ASP A 2 36.83 0.25 -23.57
N LYS A 3 36.16 0.90 -24.54
CA LYS A 3 36.25 2.34 -24.78
C LYS A 3 35.53 3.17 -23.71
N ILE A 4 34.70 2.54 -22.87
CA ILE A 4 33.94 3.24 -21.84
C ILE A 4 34.85 3.50 -20.64
N SER A 5 35.72 2.55 -20.28
CA SER A 5 36.74 2.74 -19.23
C SER A 5 37.70 3.92 -19.50
N ASP A 6 37.85 4.35 -20.75
CA ASP A 6 38.71 5.48 -21.14
C ASP A 6 38.03 6.85 -20.96
N LEU A 7 36.74 6.89 -20.60
CA LEU A 7 36.02 8.14 -20.39
C LEU A 7 36.55 8.89 -19.16
N PRO A 8 36.50 10.24 -19.16
CA PRO A 8 36.81 11.04 -17.99
C PRO A 8 36.03 10.59 -16.75
N LYS A 9 36.70 10.59 -15.59
CA LYS A 9 36.15 10.14 -14.31
C LYS A 9 34.83 10.83 -13.93
N ILE A 10 34.66 12.10 -14.31
CA ILE A 10 33.43 12.85 -14.11
C ILE A 10 32.24 12.23 -14.88
N ILE A 11 32.47 11.73 -16.09
CA ILE A 11 31.45 11.06 -16.91
C ILE A 11 31.16 9.67 -16.33
N LEU A 12 32.20 8.95 -15.89
CA LEU A 12 32.01 7.66 -15.24
C LEU A 12 31.21 7.81 -13.93
N HIS A 13 31.45 8.86 -13.14
CA HIS A 13 30.62 9.19 -11.97
C HIS A 13 29.18 9.53 -12.36
N ASP A 14 28.95 10.27 -13.45
CA ASP A 14 27.60 10.54 -13.95
C ASP A 14 26.89 9.25 -14.36
N ILE A 15 27.57 8.34 -15.07
CA ILE A 15 27.02 7.02 -15.44
C ILE A 15 26.65 6.23 -14.18
N LEU A 16 27.55 6.15 -13.19
CA LEU A 16 27.27 5.43 -11.93
C LEU A 16 26.09 6.03 -11.17
N SER A 17 25.91 7.36 -11.20
CA SER A 17 24.80 8.04 -10.51
C SER A 17 23.42 7.74 -11.11
N ARG A 18 23.37 7.21 -12.34
CA ARG A 18 22.13 6.82 -13.03
C ARG A 18 21.75 5.36 -12.80
N LEU A 19 22.62 4.59 -12.15
CA LEU A 19 22.37 3.19 -11.82
C LEU A 19 21.88 3.05 -10.37
N PRO A 20 21.07 2.01 -10.07
CA PRO A 20 20.86 1.62 -8.69
C PRO A 20 22.20 1.44 -7.97
N TYR A 21 22.29 1.86 -6.71
CA TYR A 21 23.56 1.93 -5.98
C TYR A 21 24.31 0.58 -5.92
N GLU A 22 23.59 -0.53 -5.75
CA GLU A 22 24.18 -1.88 -5.77
C GLU A 22 24.76 -2.24 -7.14
N ASP A 23 24.06 -1.87 -8.22
CA ASP A 23 24.52 -2.14 -9.58
C ASP A 23 25.72 -1.24 -9.94
N ALA A 24 25.71 0.02 -9.49
CA ALA A 24 26.87 0.91 -9.58
C ALA A 24 28.10 0.29 -8.87
N ALA A 25 27.91 -0.30 -7.68
CA ALA A 25 28.99 -0.99 -6.96
C ALA A 25 29.52 -2.21 -7.74
N ARG A 26 28.63 -3.00 -8.36
CA ARG A 26 28.99 -4.18 -9.16
C ARG A 26 29.85 -3.83 -10.36
N THR A 27 29.71 -2.64 -10.94
CA THR A 27 30.58 -2.21 -12.05
C THR A 27 32.07 -2.18 -11.68
N SER A 28 32.41 -2.08 -10.40
CA SER A 28 33.79 -2.03 -9.92
C SER A 28 34.62 -3.28 -10.25
N VAL A 29 33.99 -4.39 -10.65
CA VAL A 29 34.69 -5.61 -11.08
C VAL A 29 35.00 -5.64 -12.57
N LEU A 30 34.46 -4.72 -13.36
CA LEU A 30 34.58 -4.70 -14.83
C LEU A 30 35.99 -4.31 -15.29
N SER A 31 36.62 -3.34 -14.62
CA SER A 31 37.99 -2.92 -14.91
C SER A 31 38.61 -2.18 -13.72
N LYS A 32 39.93 -1.95 -13.77
CA LYS A 32 40.63 -1.12 -12.79
C LYS A 32 40.10 0.32 -12.78
N ALA A 33 39.76 0.88 -13.93
CA ALA A 33 39.21 2.23 -14.04
C ALA A 33 37.83 2.35 -13.36
N TRP A 34 36.96 1.35 -13.54
CA TRP A 34 35.67 1.30 -12.84
C TRP A 34 35.84 1.09 -11.33
N HIS A 35 36.80 0.26 -10.92
CA HIS A 35 37.14 0.10 -9.50
C HIS A 35 37.58 1.42 -8.86
N GLU A 36 38.50 2.14 -9.49
CA GLU A 36 38.99 3.44 -9.03
C GLU A 36 37.89 4.51 -9.04
N THR A 37 37.01 4.48 -10.06
CA THR A 37 35.85 5.35 -10.15
C THR A 37 34.90 5.12 -8.98
N TRP A 38 34.51 3.87 -8.74
CA TRP A 38 33.68 3.48 -7.60
C TRP A 38 34.31 3.85 -6.26
N SER A 39 35.64 3.68 -6.13
CA SER A 39 36.37 3.96 -4.89
C SER A 39 36.26 5.42 -4.41
N SER A 40 35.95 6.34 -5.34
CA SER A 40 35.83 7.78 -5.14
C SER A 40 34.44 8.32 -5.54
N PHE A 41 33.47 7.42 -5.70
CA PHE A 41 32.11 7.77 -6.07
C PHE A 41 31.44 8.58 -4.93
N PRO A 42 30.91 9.78 -5.21
CA PRO A 42 30.56 10.75 -4.18
C PRO A 42 29.21 10.50 -3.46
N ILE A 43 28.46 9.48 -3.88
CA ILE A 43 27.23 9.05 -3.23
C ILE A 43 27.59 7.87 -2.33
N LEU A 44 27.35 8.02 -1.03
CA LEU A 44 27.67 7.04 0.00
C LEU A 44 26.38 6.57 0.66
N VAL A 45 25.97 5.34 0.36
CA VAL A 45 24.81 4.69 0.98
C VAL A 45 25.27 3.52 1.84
N PHE A 46 24.81 3.50 3.09
CA PHE A 46 25.06 2.48 4.08
C PHE A 46 23.75 2.07 4.75
N ASP A 47 23.31 0.86 4.46
CA ASP A 47 22.06 0.31 4.99
C ASP A 47 22.34 -0.86 5.96
N GLY A 48 22.05 -0.63 7.23
CA GLY A 48 22.19 -1.61 8.32
C GLY A 48 21.01 -2.58 8.43
N SER A 49 19.94 -2.42 7.64
CA SER A 49 18.73 -3.26 7.67
C SER A 49 18.89 -4.63 7.00
N GLN A 50 19.98 -4.82 6.23
CA GLN A 50 20.34 -6.07 5.56
C GLN A 50 20.54 -7.26 6.54
N GLY A 51 20.48 -7.00 7.84
CA GLY A 51 20.38 -7.99 8.92
C GLY A 51 18.95 -8.37 9.29
N GLY A 52 18.02 -8.54 8.33
CA GLY A 52 16.74 -9.24 8.49
C GLY A 52 15.69 -8.59 9.41
N HIS A 53 14.45 -8.46 8.93
CA HIS A 53 13.28 -8.24 9.77
C HIS A 53 13.11 -9.42 10.76
N MET A 54 13.70 -9.31 11.95
CA MET A 54 13.54 -10.33 12.99
C MET A 54 12.15 -10.22 13.62
N LEU A 55 11.39 -11.31 13.55
CA LEU A 55 10.19 -11.52 14.34
C LEU A 55 10.52 -11.30 15.82
N TRP A 56 9.65 -10.61 16.55
CA TRP A 56 9.82 -10.26 17.96
C TRP A 56 10.06 -11.47 18.89
N MET A 57 9.84 -12.69 18.39
CA MET A 57 9.90 -13.95 19.14
C MET A 57 11.32 -14.56 19.26
N ASP A 58 12.31 -14.15 18.48
CA ASP A 58 13.65 -14.78 18.44
C ASP A 58 14.75 -14.01 19.22
N ARG A 59 14.36 -12.96 19.95
CA ARG A 59 15.24 -11.90 20.48
C ARG A 59 16.08 -12.26 21.72
N LYS A 60 15.97 -13.48 22.25
CA LYS A 60 16.65 -13.92 23.49
C LYS A 60 17.68 -15.03 23.29
N ASP A 61 17.82 -15.57 22.08
CA ASP A 61 18.83 -16.60 21.82
C ASP A 61 20.26 -16.00 21.84
N PRO A 62 21.20 -16.51 22.66
CA PRO A 62 22.56 -15.98 22.71
C PRO A 62 23.32 -16.07 21.38
N LEU A 63 23.05 -17.07 20.54
CA LEU A 63 23.77 -17.26 19.27
C LEU A 63 23.36 -16.21 18.24
N THR A 64 22.06 -15.93 18.11
CA THR A 64 21.56 -14.84 17.26
C THR A 64 22.10 -13.48 17.72
N ILE A 65 22.14 -13.20 19.03
CA ILE A 65 22.74 -11.96 19.56
C ILE A 65 24.22 -11.84 19.16
N GLN A 66 24.98 -12.93 19.24
CA GLN A 66 26.39 -12.93 18.87
C GLN A 66 26.59 -12.70 17.36
N GLU A 67 25.77 -13.34 16.52
CA GLU A 67 25.80 -13.15 15.07
C GLU A 67 25.45 -11.70 14.69
N ASN A 68 24.41 -11.15 15.32
CA ASN A 68 23.99 -9.75 15.15
C ASN A 68 25.11 -8.78 15.51
N ARG A 69 25.82 -9.01 16.63
CA ARG A 69 27.01 -8.23 17.00
C ARG A 69 28.11 -8.30 15.95
N ARG A 70 28.35 -9.48 15.34
CA ARG A 70 29.36 -9.63 14.29
C ARG A 70 28.96 -8.87 13.02
N LYS A 71 27.69 -8.97 12.60
CA LYS A 71 27.13 -8.25 11.45
C LYS A 71 27.22 -6.73 11.65
N ALA A 72 26.78 -6.24 12.81
CA ALA A 72 26.89 -4.83 13.19
C ALA A 72 28.36 -4.35 13.16
N ASN A 73 29.29 -5.08 13.79
CA ASN A 73 30.71 -4.70 13.79
C ASN A 73 31.33 -4.71 12.38
N SER A 74 30.92 -5.64 11.51
CA SER A 74 31.36 -5.67 10.12
C SER A 74 30.88 -4.43 9.36
N PHE A 75 29.60 -4.06 9.55
CA PHE A 75 29.01 -2.85 8.99
C PHE A 75 29.76 -1.59 9.47
N LEU A 76 29.92 -1.42 10.79
CA LEU A 76 30.61 -0.27 11.37
C LEU A 76 32.02 -0.10 10.79
N LYS A 77 32.78 -1.20 10.67
CA LYS A 77 34.12 -1.19 10.06
C LYS A 77 34.10 -0.81 8.58
N SER A 78 33.06 -1.20 7.85
CA SER A 78 32.90 -0.85 6.43
C SER A 78 32.66 0.64 6.25
N VAL A 79 31.74 1.22 7.05
CA VAL A 79 31.44 2.66 7.07
C VAL A 79 32.71 3.44 7.41
N ASP A 80 33.36 3.07 8.52
CA ASP A 80 34.56 3.74 9.02
C ASP A 80 35.69 3.76 7.99
N ARG A 81 36.06 2.58 7.45
CA ARG A 81 37.11 2.46 6.43
C ARG A 81 36.82 3.34 5.21
N ARG A 82 35.57 3.40 4.76
CA ARG A 82 35.20 4.16 3.56
C ARG A 82 35.26 5.66 3.85
N LEU A 83 34.69 6.13 4.96
CA LEU A 83 34.69 7.56 5.30
C LEU A 83 36.09 8.08 5.60
N VAL A 84 36.90 7.36 6.39
CA VAL A 84 38.30 7.73 6.66
C VAL A 84 39.11 7.80 5.37
N ARG A 85 38.90 6.85 4.44
CA ARG A 85 39.54 6.90 3.12
C ARG A 85 39.15 8.14 2.33
N PHE A 86 37.86 8.48 2.30
CA PHE A 86 37.37 9.68 1.61
C PHE A 86 37.99 10.95 2.18
N HIS A 87 38.02 11.06 3.51
CA HIS A 87 38.63 12.18 4.20
C HIS A 87 40.12 12.29 3.90
N HIS A 88 40.88 11.18 4.02
CA HIS A 88 42.32 11.15 3.77
C HIS A 88 42.69 11.57 2.33
N HIS A 89 41.89 11.15 1.34
CA HIS A 89 42.16 11.48 -0.08
C HIS A 89 41.49 12.78 -0.54
N GLY A 90 40.77 13.48 0.35
CA GLY A 90 40.04 14.70 0.00
C GLY A 90 38.94 14.47 -1.05
N PHE A 91 38.33 13.29 -1.07
CA PHE A 91 37.24 13.01 -2.00
C PHE A 91 35.97 13.76 -1.61
N ALA A 92 35.27 14.27 -2.63
CA ALA A 92 33.98 14.91 -2.44
C ALA A 92 32.93 13.90 -1.95
N ILE A 93 32.16 14.31 -0.95
CA ILE A 93 30.93 13.61 -0.54
C ILE A 93 29.79 14.51 -0.98
N LYS A 94 28.95 14.03 -1.89
CA LYS A 94 27.76 14.76 -2.36
C LYS A 94 26.50 14.29 -1.64
N GLU A 95 26.41 12.99 -1.39
CA GLU A 95 25.29 12.38 -0.68
C GLU A 95 25.81 11.39 0.35
N PHE A 96 25.27 11.48 1.56
CA PHE A 96 25.55 10.55 2.64
C PHE A 96 24.24 10.04 3.23
N ASN A 97 24.02 8.74 3.11
CA ASN A 97 22.88 8.03 3.67
C ASN A 97 23.38 6.94 4.60
N LEU A 98 23.06 7.07 5.90
CA LEU A 98 23.37 6.10 6.93
C LEU A 98 22.08 5.68 7.64
N SER A 99 21.73 4.40 7.50
CA SER A 99 20.66 3.76 8.26
C SER A 99 21.23 2.71 9.20
N MET A 100 20.92 2.83 10.48
CA MET A 100 21.36 1.94 11.54
C MET A 100 20.19 1.55 12.44
N MET A 101 19.52 0.45 12.08
CA MET A 101 18.44 -0.15 12.88
C MET A 101 18.89 -0.80 14.20
N PHE A 102 20.20 -0.84 14.44
CA PHE A 102 20.81 -1.41 15.65
C PHE A 102 21.55 -0.34 16.46
N PHE A 103 21.30 0.95 16.23
CA PHE A 103 22.04 2.01 16.90
C PHE A 103 21.77 2.02 18.41
N HIS A 104 22.83 2.23 19.19
CA HIS A 104 22.72 2.41 20.63
C HIS A 104 23.53 3.64 21.09
N PRO A 105 22.87 4.72 21.54
CA PRO A 105 23.52 6.00 21.85
C PRO A 105 24.62 5.91 22.92
N ARG A 106 24.60 4.90 23.80
CA ARG A 106 25.67 4.71 24.80
C ARG A 106 26.89 3.93 24.30
N PHE A 107 26.74 3.08 23.29
CA PHE A 107 27.82 2.15 22.90
C PHE A 107 28.66 2.66 21.73
N MET A 108 28.05 3.37 20.79
CA MET A 108 28.71 3.80 19.55
C MET A 108 28.49 5.27 19.15
N PRO A 109 28.27 6.24 20.07
CA PRO A 109 28.07 7.63 19.66
C PRO A 109 29.34 8.21 19.02
N HIS A 110 30.51 7.87 19.55
CA HIS A 110 31.82 8.36 19.11
C HIS A 110 32.14 8.00 17.65
N LEU A 111 31.64 6.87 17.14
CA LEU A 111 31.80 6.50 15.73
C LEU A 111 30.96 7.41 14.84
N VAL A 112 29.70 7.62 15.20
CA VAL A 112 28.80 8.51 14.47
C VAL A 112 29.31 9.96 14.54
N ASP A 113 29.85 10.40 15.68
CA ASP A 113 30.48 11.72 15.82
C ASP A 113 31.64 11.92 14.84
N LEU A 114 32.53 10.93 14.74
CA LEU A 114 33.64 10.95 13.78
C LEU A 114 33.11 11.04 12.34
N TRP A 115 32.10 10.25 12.00
CA TRP A 115 31.52 10.22 10.66
C TRP A 115 30.83 11.53 10.32
N MET A 116 30.04 12.09 11.25
CA MET A 116 29.38 13.38 11.08
C MET A 116 30.37 14.53 10.97
N LYS A 117 31.51 14.45 11.66
CA LYS A 117 32.60 15.42 11.48
C LYS A 117 33.17 15.36 10.06
N ILE A 118 33.50 14.17 9.56
CA ILE A 118 34.02 13.99 8.20
C ILE A 118 33.01 14.51 7.16
N VAL A 119 31.73 14.19 7.33
CA VAL A 119 30.67 14.62 6.41
C VAL A 119 30.45 16.13 6.49
N GLY A 120 30.39 16.71 7.69
CA GLY A 120 30.20 18.15 7.89
C GLY A 120 31.36 18.99 7.36
N GLU A 121 32.59 18.47 7.37
CA GLU A 121 33.76 19.12 6.76
C GLU A 121 33.76 19.05 5.22
N SER A 122 32.90 18.22 4.61
CA SER A 122 32.77 18.15 3.16
C SER A 122 31.98 19.34 2.62
N SER A 123 32.63 20.20 1.84
CA SER A 123 31.99 21.39 1.24
C SER A 123 30.99 21.05 0.12
N SER A 124 31.05 19.83 -0.42
CA SER A 124 30.23 19.36 -1.54
C SER A 124 28.93 18.66 -1.13
N ILE A 125 28.70 18.45 0.17
CA ILE A 125 27.54 17.68 0.65
C ILE A 125 26.23 18.42 0.33
N GLN A 126 25.30 17.72 -0.30
CA GLN A 126 23.98 18.21 -0.72
C GLN A 126 22.86 17.43 -0.04
N VAL A 127 23.05 16.13 0.18
CA VAL A 127 22.05 15.26 0.80
C VAL A 127 22.64 14.57 2.02
N LEU A 128 22.00 14.75 3.17
CA LEU A 128 22.35 14.06 4.41
C LEU A 128 21.12 13.32 4.94
N LYS A 129 21.18 12.00 4.97
CA LYS A 129 20.17 11.12 5.56
C LYS A 129 20.79 10.33 6.70
N LEU A 130 20.26 10.50 7.89
CA LEU A 130 20.72 9.83 9.10
C LEU A 130 19.52 9.20 9.81
N GLU A 131 19.47 7.89 9.81
CA GLU A 131 18.44 7.09 10.47
C GLU A 131 19.09 6.24 11.56
N LEU A 132 18.79 6.56 12.81
CA LEU A 132 19.36 5.91 13.99
C LEU A 132 18.22 5.35 14.88
N GLU A 133 17.86 4.10 14.66
CA GLU A 133 16.82 3.44 15.45
C GLU A 133 17.40 2.63 16.61
N LEU A 134 16.66 2.61 17.73
CA LEU A 134 17.08 1.96 18.97
C LEU A 134 16.99 0.43 18.89
N ALA A 135 18.10 -0.20 19.25
CA ALA A 135 18.25 -1.64 19.42
C ALA A 135 17.69 -2.16 20.75
N ASP A 136 16.40 -2.01 21.06
CA ASP A 136 15.83 -2.50 22.34
C ASP A 136 15.96 -4.04 22.52
N CYS A 137 16.36 -4.76 21.47
CA CYS A 137 16.61 -6.20 21.51
C CYS A 137 17.87 -6.68 20.80
N TYR A 138 18.54 -5.84 19.99
CA TYR A 138 19.60 -6.31 19.08
C TYR A 138 20.84 -6.78 19.85
N PHE A 139 21.01 -6.32 21.09
CA PHE A 139 22.14 -6.66 21.97
C PHE A 139 21.74 -7.39 23.26
N GLY A 140 20.45 -7.69 23.46
CA GLY A 140 19.92 -8.36 24.66
C GLY A 140 19.85 -7.50 25.93
N CYS A 141 19.81 -6.17 25.81
CA CYS A 141 19.69 -5.25 26.94
C CYS A 141 18.22 -4.87 27.21
N GLU A 142 17.78 -4.92 28.47
CA GLU A 142 16.52 -4.32 28.89
C GLU A 142 16.75 -2.81 29.12
N PHE A 143 15.95 -1.97 28.45
CA PHE A 143 16.11 -0.52 28.53
C PHE A 143 14.77 0.20 28.52
N ASP A 144 14.71 1.32 29.24
CA ASP A 144 13.61 2.26 29.09
C ASP A 144 13.83 3.13 27.84
N SER A 145 13.17 2.75 26.75
CA SER A 145 13.23 3.44 25.45
C SER A 145 12.66 4.87 25.46
N HIS A 146 12.09 5.30 26.59
CA HIS A 146 11.45 6.61 26.77
C HIS A 146 12.36 7.63 27.47
N ALA A 147 13.49 7.23 28.07
CA ALA A 147 14.40 8.17 28.70
C ALA A 147 15.13 9.06 27.68
N VAL A 148 15.13 10.38 27.89
CA VAL A 148 15.76 11.40 27.02
C VAL A 148 17.27 11.22 26.88
N ASP A 149 17.92 10.58 27.87
CA ASP A 149 19.35 10.24 27.83
C ASP A 149 19.70 9.16 26.79
N ASN A 150 18.69 8.57 26.14
CA ASN A 150 18.85 7.56 25.10
C ASN A 150 18.71 8.13 23.68
N TYR A 151 18.96 9.43 23.51
CA TYR A 151 19.07 10.06 22.19
C TYR A 151 20.52 10.39 21.85
N TYR A 152 20.88 10.22 20.59
CA TYR A 152 22.18 10.62 20.03
C TYR A 152 22.25 12.12 19.83
N TYR A 153 23.26 12.78 20.40
CA TYR A 153 23.49 14.20 20.18
C TYR A 153 24.13 14.42 18.82
N LEU A 154 23.41 15.12 17.93
CA LEU A 154 23.92 15.44 16.62
C LEU A 154 25.00 16.55 16.74
N PRO A 155 26.24 16.33 16.29
CA PRO A 155 27.31 17.30 16.46
C PRO A 155 27.11 18.54 15.57
N PRO A 156 27.58 19.73 16.02
CA PRO A 156 27.42 21.00 15.30
C PRO A 156 28.24 21.08 14.00
N ASP A 157 29.15 20.15 13.74
CA ASP A 157 29.94 20.12 12.51
C ASP A 157 29.08 20.09 11.24
N ILE A 158 27.86 19.55 11.32
CA ILE A 158 26.91 19.51 10.21
C ILE A 158 26.47 20.91 9.79
N LEU A 159 26.53 21.92 10.67
CA LEU A 159 26.23 23.31 10.33
C LEU A 159 27.22 23.92 9.30
N LYS A 160 28.37 23.28 9.07
CA LYS A 160 29.33 23.70 8.05
C LYS A 160 28.84 23.37 6.62
N ALA A 161 27.88 22.46 6.48
CA ALA A 161 27.30 22.01 5.22
C ALA A 161 26.35 23.05 4.59
N LYS A 162 26.87 24.18 4.11
CA LYS A 162 26.05 25.26 3.52
C LYS A 162 25.37 24.90 2.18
N SER A 163 25.88 23.88 1.50
CA SER A 163 25.37 23.39 0.21
C SER A 163 24.22 22.40 0.35
N LEU A 164 23.77 22.11 1.58
CA LEU A 164 22.75 21.10 1.87
C LEU A 164 21.39 21.50 1.28
N THR A 165 20.83 20.60 0.48
CA THR A 165 19.52 20.72 -0.15
C THR A 165 18.49 19.77 0.47
N GLU A 166 18.95 18.67 1.06
CA GLU A 166 18.09 17.68 1.73
C GLU A 166 18.70 17.23 3.06
N LEU A 167 17.92 17.32 4.13
CA LEU A 167 18.25 16.84 5.46
C LEU A 167 17.15 15.91 5.96
N VAL A 168 17.49 14.64 6.15
CA VAL A 168 16.58 13.62 6.70
C VAL A 168 17.20 13.11 8.00
N LEU A 169 16.53 13.33 9.12
CA LEU A 169 16.88 12.79 10.42
C LEU A 169 15.73 11.92 10.91
N SER A 170 16.01 10.64 11.15
CA SER A 170 15.03 9.67 11.63
C SER A 170 15.54 8.92 12.85
N GLY A 171 14.65 8.66 13.81
CA GLY A 171 14.95 7.92 15.02
C GLY A 171 15.46 8.80 16.16
N LYS A 172 16.21 8.21 17.07
CA LYS A 172 16.50 8.78 18.41
C LYS A 172 17.66 9.78 18.36
N ILE A 173 17.46 10.89 17.67
CA ILE A 173 18.45 11.95 17.45
C ILE A 173 18.03 13.22 18.21
N ARG A 174 19.00 13.89 18.84
CA ARG A 174 18.88 15.20 19.47
C ARG A 174 19.47 16.27 18.57
N ALA A 175 18.61 17.17 18.10
CA ALA A 175 18.99 18.33 17.30
C ALA A 175 18.82 19.66 18.06
N ASP A 176 18.36 19.62 19.31
CA ASP A 176 18.08 20.78 20.16
C ASP A 176 19.26 21.77 20.24
N LYS A 177 20.49 21.28 20.41
CA LYS A 177 21.69 22.14 20.48
C LYS A 177 22.07 22.81 19.16
N LEU A 178 21.62 22.28 18.02
CA LEU A 178 21.84 22.91 16.72
C LEU A 178 20.93 24.11 16.56
N ILE A 179 19.69 23.97 17.04
CA ILE A 179 18.61 24.94 16.90
C ILE A 179 18.80 26.10 17.87
N VAL A 180 19.10 25.81 19.14
CA VAL A 180 19.29 26.82 20.18
C VAL A 180 20.47 27.75 19.81
N ASN A 181 20.21 29.06 19.81
CA ASN A 181 21.08 30.20 19.42
C ASN A 181 21.11 30.59 17.93
N HIS A 182 20.07 30.32 17.14
CA HIS A 182 19.94 30.76 15.73
C HIS A 182 21.13 30.39 14.82
N ARG A 183 21.79 29.26 15.08
CA ARG A 183 22.98 28.84 14.32
C ARG A 183 22.65 28.06 13.06
N ILE A 184 21.42 27.54 12.95
CA ILE A 184 20.97 26.83 11.75
C ILE A 184 20.83 27.83 10.62
N ARG A 185 21.65 27.63 9.59
CA ARG A 185 21.56 28.37 8.33
C ARG A 185 21.84 27.41 7.18
N PHE A 186 20.78 26.82 6.66
CA PHE A 186 20.83 26.01 5.44
C PHE A 186 20.08 26.76 4.33
N PRO A 187 20.71 27.76 3.70
CA PRO A 187 20.04 28.67 2.78
C PRO A 187 19.56 27.98 1.49
N MET A 188 20.06 26.78 1.19
CA MET A 188 19.71 25.98 0.02
C MET A 188 18.80 24.79 0.36
N LEU A 189 18.40 24.63 1.63
CA LEU A 189 17.62 23.47 2.05
C LEU A 189 16.22 23.53 1.45
N ARG A 190 15.86 22.47 0.72
CA ARG A 190 14.57 22.30 0.04
C ARG A 190 13.74 21.20 0.70
N ILE A 191 14.38 20.15 1.19
CA ILE A 191 13.71 19.03 1.84
C ILE A 191 14.23 18.93 3.28
N LEU A 192 13.30 18.98 4.23
CA LEU A 192 13.57 18.71 5.63
C LEU A 192 12.62 17.65 6.15
N SER A 193 13.17 16.54 6.63
CA SER A 193 12.40 15.46 7.23
C SER A 193 12.94 15.13 8.61
N LEU A 194 12.12 15.29 9.65
CA LEU A 194 12.43 14.99 11.04
C LEU A 194 11.39 13.99 11.57
N VAL A 195 11.84 12.78 11.87
CA VAL A 195 10.96 11.68 12.32
C VAL A 195 11.50 11.13 13.64
N TYR A 196 10.71 11.15 14.71
CA TYR A 196 11.11 10.74 16.07
C TYR A 196 12.30 11.54 16.68
N VAL A 197 12.59 12.73 16.15
CA VAL A 197 13.71 13.59 16.57
C VAL A 197 13.35 14.43 17.80
N TYR A 198 14.29 14.62 18.72
CA TYR A 198 14.16 15.52 19.86
C TYR A 198 14.69 16.92 19.53
N LEU A 199 13.81 17.93 19.61
CA LEU A 199 14.11 19.35 19.30
C LEU A 199 14.20 20.23 20.55
N GLY A 200 13.71 19.73 21.69
CA GLY A 200 14.01 20.21 23.04
C GLY A 200 13.28 21.47 23.51
N HIS A 201 12.63 22.24 22.64
CA HIS A 201 11.83 23.40 23.01
C HIS A 201 10.77 23.74 21.95
N GLU A 202 9.73 24.46 22.34
CA GLU A 202 8.58 24.75 21.49
C GLU A 202 8.90 25.69 20.32
N GLN A 203 9.79 26.67 20.51
CA GLN A 203 10.19 27.63 19.45
C GLN A 203 11.19 27.04 18.44
N ALA A 204 11.61 25.78 18.62
CA ALA A 204 12.62 25.15 17.78
C ALA A 204 12.25 25.16 16.29
N LEU A 205 10.96 25.02 16.00
CA LEU A 205 10.45 25.03 14.64
C LEU A 205 10.57 26.42 13.98
N GLU A 206 10.25 27.50 14.70
CA GLU A 206 10.38 28.88 14.19
C GLU A 206 11.84 29.21 13.87
N ASP A 207 12.76 28.84 14.77
CA ASP A 207 14.20 28.98 14.55
C ASP A 207 14.67 28.24 13.30
N LEU A 208 14.18 27.02 13.10
CA LEU A 208 14.53 26.19 11.95
C LEU A 208 13.96 26.76 10.64
N ILE A 209 12.71 27.24 10.64
CA ILE A 209 12.05 27.88 9.50
C ILE A 209 12.81 29.14 9.10
N SER A 210 13.17 29.99 10.08
CA SER A 210 13.93 31.21 9.82
C SER A 210 15.33 30.94 9.24
N GLY A 211 15.95 29.82 9.61
CA GLY A 211 17.25 29.39 9.11
C GLY A 211 17.23 28.73 7.73
N CYS A 212 16.04 28.30 7.26
CA CYS A 212 15.87 27.49 6.05
C CYS A 212 14.72 28.03 5.16
N PRO A 213 14.84 29.23 4.58
CA PRO A 213 13.72 29.90 3.89
C PRO A 213 13.33 29.29 2.54
N MET A 214 14.08 28.30 2.04
CA MET A 214 13.90 27.71 0.71
C MET A 214 13.22 26.34 0.74
N ILE A 215 12.66 25.94 1.89
CA ILE A 215 11.99 24.64 2.05
C ILE A 215 10.80 24.53 1.10
N GLU A 216 10.77 23.43 0.37
CA GLU A 216 9.71 23.00 -0.54
C GLU A 216 8.93 21.81 0.01
N ASP A 217 9.58 20.96 0.82
CA ASP A 217 9.01 19.78 1.46
C ASP A 217 9.41 19.70 2.93
N LEU A 218 8.41 19.64 3.82
CA LEU A 218 8.58 19.63 5.27
C LEU A 218 7.85 18.43 5.88
N VAL A 219 8.60 17.49 6.45
CA VAL A 219 8.06 16.33 7.16
C VAL A 219 8.46 16.43 8.63
N LEU A 220 7.48 16.51 9.53
CA LEU A 220 7.69 16.40 10.98
C LEU A 220 6.77 15.30 11.52
N GLU A 221 7.35 14.24 12.05
CA GLU A 221 6.58 13.12 12.60
C GLU A 221 7.10 12.76 13.97
N HIS A 222 6.21 12.71 14.96
CA HIS A 222 6.50 12.28 16.33
C HIS A 222 7.74 12.97 16.94
N CYS A 223 7.93 14.25 16.62
CA CYS A 223 9.06 15.04 17.12
C CYS A 223 8.87 15.37 18.61
N VAL A 224 9.84 14.99 19.43
CA VAL A 224 9.77 15.19 20.89
C VAL A 224 10.21 16.61 21.26
N GLY A 225 9.46 17.24 22.16
CA GLY A 225 9.68 18.62 22.58
C GLY A 225 8.95 19.66 21.72
N LEU A 226 8.18 19.23 20.72
CA LEU A 226 7.20 20.02 20.01
C LEU A 226 5.80 19.48 20.34
N GLU A 227 5.00 20.25 21.05
CA GLU A 227 3.58 19.92 21.24
C GLU A 227 2.70 20.54 20.14
N ASN A 228 3.10 21.72 19.65
CA ASN A 228 2.34 22.53 18.70
C ASN A 228 3.20 22.85 17.47
N VAL A 229 2.60 22.76 16.29
CA VAL A 229 3.25 23.05 15.01
C VAL A 229 2.60 24.28 14.40
N LYS A 230 3.37 25.36 14.28
CA LYS A 230 2.95 26.62 13.64
C LYS A 230 3.86 26.90 12.46
N VAL A 231 3.33 26.77 11.25
CA VAL A 231 4.08 26.99 10.02
C VAL A 231 3.51 28.21 9.30
N HIS A 232 4.32 29.26 9.26
CA HIS A 232 4.07 30.52 8.57
C HIS A 232 5.32 30.92 7.77
N ASP A 233 5.16 31.86 6.83
CA ASP A 233 6.27 32.51 6.10
C ASP A 233 7.22 31.58 5.30
N LEU A 234 6.71 30.45 4.80
CA LEU A 234 7.41 29.57 3.85
C LEU A 234 6.78 29.65 2.45
N PRO A 235 7.12 30.64 1.61
CA PRO A 235 6.44 30.89 0.33
C PRO A 235 6.72 29.83 -0.76
N LYS A 236 7.72 28.97 -0.56
CA LYS A 236 8.10 27.90 -1.49
C LYS A 236 7.62 26.52 -1.08
N LEU A 237 7.03 26.39 0.11
CA LEU A 237 6.57 25.12 0.63
C LEU A 237 5.38 24.63 -0.20
N LYS A 238 5.54 23.44 -0.77
CA LYS A 238 4.56 22.76 -1.63
C LYS A 238 4.01 21.49 -0.99
N SER A 239 4.83 20.82 -0.18
CA SER A 239 4.49 19.58 0.50
C SER A 239 4.74 19.71 2.00
N ALA A 240 3.79 19.27 2.80
CA ALA A 240 3.94 19.21 4.25
C ALA A 240 3.31 17.94 4.81
N LYS A 241 4.01 17.29 5.74
CA LYS A 241 3.50 16.15 6.50
C LYS A 241 3.75 16.35 7.98
N PHE A 242 2.68 16.27 8.78
CA PHE A 242 2.73 16.49 10.22
C PHE A 242 2.05 15.35 10.95
N SER A 243 2.76 14.66 11.85
CA SER A 243 2.16 13.60 12.67
C SER A 243 2.57 13.68 14.14
N GLY A 244 1.62 13.44 15.04
CA GLY A 244 1.90 13.28 16.47
C GLY A 244 2.00 14.58 17.27
N PHE A 245 1.19 15.58 16.92
CA PHE A 245 1.14 16.89 17.58
C PHE A 245 -0.27 17.20 18.12
N ARG A 246 -0.36 18.06 19.15
CA ARG A 246 -1.63 18.48 19.76
C ARG A 246 -2.33 19.56 18.96
N GLU A 247 -1.59 20.54 18.47
CA GLU A 247 -2.10 21.66 17.66
C GLU A 247 -1.28 21.78 16.37
N ILE A 248 -1.96 21.93 15.23
CA ILE A 248 -1.35 22.13 13.92
C ILE A 248 -2.00 23.34 13.24
N HIS A 249 -1.20 24.39 13.05
CA HIS A 249 -1.61 25.61 12.36
C HIS A 249 -0.69 25.85 11.16
N VAL A 250 -1.25 25.82 9.95
CA VAL A 250 -0.51 25.96 8.69
C VAL A 250 -1.10 27.08 7.84
N ASP A 251 -0.35 28.16 7.74
CA ASP A 251 -0.72 29.38 7.02
C ASP A 251 0.17 29.57 5.78
N VAL A 252 0.09 28.61 4.85
CA VAL A 252 0.94 28.58 3.65
C VAL A 252 0.10 28.49 2.37
N PRO A 253 -0.11 29.61 1.65
CA PRO A 253 -0.92 29.62 0.43
C PRO A 253 -0.33 28.82 -0.74
N SER A 254 0.98 28.61 -0.78
CA SER A 254 1.67 27.84 -1.84
C SER A 254 1.54 26.33 -1.69
N LEU A 255 0.97 25.85 -0.58
CA LEU A 255 0.91 24.43 -0.26
C LEU A 255 -0.03 23.69 -1.21
N GLU A 256 0.46 22.61 -1.81
CA GLU A 256 -0.26 21.76 -2.77
C GLU A 256 -0.59 20.37 -2.19
N TYR A 257 0.26 19.87 -1.28
CA TYR A 257 0.13 18.58 -0.61
C TYR A 257 0.20 18.77 0.91
N LEU A 258 -0.78 18.23 1.63
CA LEU A 258 -0.81 18.23 3.08
C LEU A 258 -1.26 16.88 3.61
N GLU A 259 -0.44 16.29 4.48
CA GLU A 259 -0.74 15.06 5.20
C GLU A 259 -0.69 15.32 6.71
N LEU A 260 -1.78 15.02 7.40
CA LEU A 260 -1.92 15.22 8.83
C LEU A 260 -2.19 13.89 9.52
N GLY A 261 -1.39 13.53 10.51
CA GLY A 261 -1.55 12.33 11.31
C GLY A 261 -1.60 12.65 12.81
N ASN A 262 -2.32 11.84 13.58
CA ASN A 262 -2.27 11.94 15.05
C ASN A 262 -1.59 10.73 15.71
N GLY A 263 -1.28 9.70 14.92
CA GLY A 263 -0.69 8.45 15.43
C GLY A 263 -1.53 7.81 16.54
N LYS A 264 -0.86 7.26 17.56
CA LYS A 264 -1.50 6.64 18.74
C LYS A 264 -1.84 7.64 19.86
N LEU A 265 -1.92 8.94 19.56
CA LEU A 265 -2.24 9.93 20.58
C LEU A 265 -3.70 9.76 21.03
N GLU A 266 -3.91 9.76 22.35
CA GLU A 266 -5.23 9.57 22.98
C GLU A 266 -6.11 10.84 22.96
N PHE A 267 -5.61 11.95 22.42
CA PHE A 267 -6.24 13.27 22.51
C PHE A 267 -6.59 13.86 21.13
N PRO A 268 -7.66 14.68 21.03
CA PRO A 268 -8.00 15.38 19.80
C PRO A 268 -6.89 16.34 19.37
N CYS A 269 -6.72 16.50 18.05
CA CYS A 269 -5.74 17.41 17.44
C CYS A 269 -6.49 18.62 16.88
N ASP A 270 -6.11 19.83 17.31
CA ASP A 270 -6.68 21.08 16.81
C ASP A 270 -5.97 21.48 15.52
N ILE A 271 -6.71 21.51 14.41
CA ILE A 271 -6.18 21.74 13.07
C ILE A 271 -6.74 23.05 12.51
N SER A 272 -5.85 23.98 12.15
CA SER A 272 -6.19 25.23 11.44
C SER A 272 -5.36 25.35 10.16
N ILE A 273 -6.03 25.25 9.01
CA ILE A 273 -5.42 25.19 7.67
C ILE A 273 -6.11 26.15 6.68
N ASP A 274 -6.82 27.15 7.20
CA ASP A 274 -7.78 27.98 6.46
C ASP A 274 -7.17 28.80 5.31
N LYS A 275 -5.85 29.04 5.34
CA LYS A 275 -5.14 29.82 4.32
C LYS A 275 -4.51 28.98 3.20
N CYS A 276 -4.57 27.66 3.28
CA CYS A 276 -3.95 26.73 2.30
C CYS A 276 -4.78 26.58 1.01
N ARG A 277 -5.11 27.69 0.32
CA ARG A 277 -6.10 27.70 -0.77
C ARG A 277 -5.73 26.91 -2.04
N ASN A 278 -4.45 26.67 -2.29
CA ASN A 278 -3.97 25.94 -3.47
C ASN A 278 -3.82 24.43 -3.25
N LEU A 279 -4.37 23.91 -2.14
CA LEU A 279 -4.25 22.51 -1.79
C LEU A 279 -4.93 21.62 -2.84
N LYS A 280 -4.18 20.65 -3.34
CA LYS A 280 -4.62 19.65 -4.33
C LYS A 280 -4.77 18.27 -3.71
N VAL A 281 -3.92 17.94 -2.74
CA VAL A 281 -3.92 16.66 -2.05
C VAL A 281 -4.04 16.90 -0.55
N PHE A 282 -5.06 16.31 0.06
CA PHE A 282 -5.25 16.33 1.50
C PHE A 282 -5.43 14.91 2.03
N ILE A 283 -4.52 14.51 2.92
CA ILE A 283 -4.54 13.21 3.59
C ILE A 283 -4.68 13.45 5.09
N LEU A 284 -5.67 12.81 5.70
CA LEU A 284 -5.95 12.92 7.13
C LEU A 284 -5.94 11.53 7.77
N GLU A 285 -4.90 11.25 8.56
CA GLU A 285 -4.69 10.04 9.35
C GLU A 285 -5.00 10.31 10.84
N ALA A 286 -6.29 10.51 11.15
CA ALA A 286 -6.75 10.93 12.46
C ALA A 286 -7.51 9.80 13.17
N VAL A 287 -6.80 8.90 13.86
CA VAL A 287 -7.45 7.92 14.73
C VAL A 287 -8.19 8.66 15.85
N SER A 288 -9.52 8.56 15.90
CA SER A 288 -10.42 9.05 16.98
C SER A 288 -10.46 10.55 17.31
N SER A 289 -9.71 11.40 16.59
CA SER A 289 -9.50 12.81 16.96
C SER A 289 -10.30 13.83 16.14
N VAL A 290 -10.64 13.51 14.89
CA VAL A 290 -11.42 14.38 14.01
C VAL A 290 -12.73 13.72 13.67
N PHE A 291 -13.84 14.42 13.96
CA PHE A 291 -15.18 14.00 13.54
C PHE A 291 -15.51 14.53 12.15
N VAL A 292 -15.57 13.64 11.16
CA VAL A 292 -15.87 13.97 9.76
C VAL A 292 -17.38 13.95 9.56
N SER A 293 -17.97 15.13 9.43
CA SER A 293 -19.40 15.33 9.15
C SER A 293 -19.65 15.89 7.74
N ASN A 294 -20.91 15.86 7.30
CA ASN A 294 -21.31 16.51 6.03
C ASN A 294 -21.10 18.02 6.05
N GLN A 295 -21.22 18.66 7.21
CA GLN A 295 -20.90 20.08 7.34
C GLN A 295 -19.40 20.30 7.16
N TRP A 296 -18.57 19.49 7.83
CA TRP A 296 -17.12 19.58 7.72
C TRP A 296 -16.64 19.36 6.28
N LEU A 297 -17.18 18.37 5.56
CA LEU A 297 -16.83 18.13 4.15
C LEU A 297 -17.19 19.33 3.26
N ARG A 298 -18.36 19.95 3.46
CA ARG A 298 -18.74 21.16 2.70
C ARG A 298 -17.78 22.31 2.97
N GLU A 299 -17.50 22.59 4.24
CA GLU A 299 -16.52 23.61 4.63
C GLU A 299 -15.12 23.31 4.07
N LEU A 300 -14.73 22.03 4.00
CA LEU A 300 -13.45 21.60 3.41
C LEU A 300 -13.36 21.94 1.91
N PHE A 301 -14.38 21.55 1.12
CA PHE A 301 -14.39 21.82 -0.32
C PHE A 301 -14.55 23.32 -0.64
N ASP A 302 -15.26 24.07 0.20
CA ASP A 302 -15.34 25.53 0.10
C ASP A 302 -13.99 26.20 0.38
N LYS A 303 -13.24 25.71 1.37
CA LYS A 303 -11.89 26.19 1.71
C LYS A 303 -10.85 25.81 0.65
N PHE A 304 -10.97 24.62 0.05
CA PHE A 304 -10.00 24.05 -0.88
C PHE A 304 -10.64 23.74 -2.25
N PRO A 305 -10.90 24.79 -3.07
CA PRO A 305 -11.63 24.63 -4.33
C PRO A 305 -10.84 23.87 -5.42
N PHE A 306 -9.53 23.67 -5.23
CA PHE A 306 -8.66 22.93 -6.15
C PHE A 306 -8.34 21.50 -5.69
N LEU A 307 -9.02 21.01 -4.65
CA LEU A 307 -8.75 19.69 -4.08
C LEU A 307 -9.08 18.57 -5.09
N GLU A 308 -8.06 17.83 -5.49
CA GLU A 308 -8.13 16.71 -6.44
C GLU A 308 -8.11 15.35 -5.72
N THR A 309 -7.45 15.26 -4.57
CA THR A 309 -7.31 14.02 -3.78
C THR A 309 -7.70 14.26 -2.33
N LEU A 310 -8.61 13.43 -1.82
CA LEU A 310 -8.98 13.39 -0.41
C LEU A 310 -8.83 11.96 0.13
N GLU A 311 -7.98 11.79 1.13
CA GLU A 311 -7.81 10.51 1.81
C GLU A 311 -8.08 10.65 3.31
N LEU A 312 -8.98 9.82 3.81
CA LEU A 312 -9.39 9.80 5.21
C LEU A 312 -9.03 8.45 5.81
N SER A 313 -8.17 8.44 6.81
CA SER A 313 -7.68 7.23 7.47
C SER A 313 -7.94 7.30 8.98
N GLY A 314 -8.53 6.25 9.55
CA GLY A 314 -8.82 6.12 10.98
C GLY A 314 -9.85 7.11 11.56
N CYS A 315 -10.48 7.93 10.71
CA CYS A 315 -11.38 9.01 11.14
C CYS A 315 -12.71 8.48 11.69
N VAL A 316 -13.30 9.18 12.67
CA VAL A 316 -14.69 8.96 13.10
C VAL A 316 -15.61 9.75 12.18
N THR A 317 -16.55 9.09 11.53
CA THR A 317 -17.41 9.73 10.53
C THR A 317 -18.86 9.80 11.00
N SER A 318 -19.65 10.68 10.39
CA SER A 318 -21.12 10.55 10.44
C SER A 318 -21.56 9.26 9.73
N GLU A 319 -22.66 8.65 10.19
CA GLU A 319 -23.15 7.40 9.59
C GLU A 319 -23.41 7.50 8.09
N SER A 320 -23.84 8.68 7.62
CA SER A 320 -24.09 8.96 6.21
C SER A 320 -23.28 10.18 5.75
N LEU A 321 -22.42 9.99 4.75
CA LEU A 321 -21.62 11.05 4.13
C LEU A 321 -22.13 11.42 2.74
N MET A 322 -22.12 12.71 2.44
CA MET A 322 -22.41 13.29 1.14
C MET A 322 -21.17 14.06 0.66
N ILE A 323 -20.53 13.54 -0.38
CA ILE A 323 -19.35 14.11 -1.01
C ILE A 323 -19.81 14.76 -2.31
N SER A 324 -19.68 16.09 -2.42
CA SER A 324 -20.00 16.82 -3.64
C SER A 324 -18.79 17.67 -4.05
N SER A 325 -18.16 17.33 -5.17
CA SER A 325 -17.01 18.08 -5.69
C SER A 325 -16.82 17.86 -7.18
N SER A 326 -16.71 18.95 -7.94
CA SER A 326 -16.43 18.90 -9.39
C SER A 326 -14.95 18.70 -9.72
N ARG A 327 -14.03 18.80 -8.76
CA ARG A 327 -12.58 18.71 -8.99
C ARG A 327 -11.95 17.42 -8.49
N LEU A 328 -12.63 16.73 -7.58
CA LEU A 328 -12.12 15.52 -6.95
C LEU A 328 -11.93 14.41 -7.98
N LYS A 329 -10.71 13.88 -8.05
CA LYS A 329 -10.28 12.75 -8.89
C LYS A 329 -10.07 11.48 -8.08
N VAL A 330 -9.55 11.61 -6.85
CA VAL A 330 -9.25 10.48 -5.97
C VAL A 330 -9.91 10.66 -4.61
N LEU A 331 -10.65 9.65 -4.18
CA LEU A 331 -11.26 9.58 -2.84
C LEU A 331 -10.87 8.28 -2.16
N SER A 332 -10.38 8.35 -0.92
CA SER A 332 -9.99 7.16 -0.16
C SER A 332 -10.55 7.19 1.26
N PHE A 333 -11.13 6.07 1.69
CA PHE A 333 -11.53 5.81 3.07
C PHE A 333 -10.74 4.61 3.60
N GLN A 334 -9.98 4.78 4.67
CA GLN A 334 -9.19 3.72 5.28
C GLN A 334 -9.54 3.60 6.77
N ALA A 335 -10.07 2.46 7.18
CA ALA A 335 -10.45 2.17 8.56
C ALA A 335 -11.30 3.28 9.22
N CYS A 336 -12.18 3.94 8.45
CA CYS A 336 -13.09 4.95 8.99
C CYS A 336 -14.16 4.30 9.88
N LEU A 337 -14.36 4.86 11.07
CA LEU A 337 -15.32 4.37 12.06
C LEU A 337 -16.71 4.96 11.79
N GLU A 338 -17.75 4.18 12.13
CA GLU A 338 -19.18 4.53 12.02
C GLU A 338 -19.74 4.77 10.60
N LEU A 339 -18.93 4.73 9.54
CA LEU A 339 -19.40 4.96 8.18
C LEU A 339 -20.34 3.83 7.73
N LYS A 340 -21.64 4.12 7.59
CA LYS A 340 -22.64 3.16 7.07
C LYS A 340 -22.95 3.42 5.60
N GLU A 341 -23.03 4.67 5.18
CA GLU A 341 -23.39 5.05 3.81
C GLU A 341 -22.56 6.23 3.30
N ALA A 342 -22.19 6.18 2.02
CA ALA A 342 -21.61 7.34 1.33
C ALA A 342 -22.30 7.60 -0.01
N LYS A 343 -22.63 8.87 -0.28
CA LYS A 343 -23.16 9.36 -1.55
C LYS A 343 -22.15 10.28 -2.19
N ILE A 344 -21.67 9.91 -3.37
CA ILE A 344 -20.58 10.60 -4.08
C ILE A 344 -21.15 11.23 -5.35
N ASP A 345 -21.16 12.56 -5.37
CA ASP A 345 -21.46 13.43 -6.52
C ASP A 345 -20.16 14.12 -6.94
N ALA A 346 -19.38 13.41 -7.76
CA ALA A 346 -18.09 13.87 -8.22
C ALA A 346 -17.90 13.47 -9.70
N PRO A 347 -18.22 14.36 -10.66
CA PRO A 347 -18.25 14.01 -12.08
C PRO A 347 -16.87 13.62 -12.64
N ASN A 348 -15.80 14.21 -12.08
CA ASN A 348 -14.42 13.98 -12.51
C ASN A 348 -13.69 12.90 -11.69
N LEU A 349 -14.42 12.14 -10.85
CA LEU A 349 -13.81 11.08 -10.04
C LEU A 349 -13.25 9.98 -10.94
N GLU A 350 -11.99 9.62 -10.75
CA GLU A 350 -11.28 8.59 -11.49
C GLU A 350 -11.01 7.35 -10.62
N SER A 351 -10.72 7.57 -9.32
CA SER A 351 -10.44 6.49 -8.38
C SER A 351 -11.16 6.69 -7.06
N CYS A 352 -11.76 5.62 -6.56
CA CYS A 352 -12.31 5.56 -5.21
C CYS A 352 -11.71 4.35 -4.50
N ARG A 353 -11.33 4.50 -3.23
CA ARG A 353 -10.76 3.42 -2.42
C ARG A 353 -11.49 3.30 -1.10
N TYR A 354 -11.76 2.07 -0.70
CA TYR A 354 -12.22 1.75 0.65
C TYR A 354 -11.44 0.56 1.18
N TYR A 355 -10.73 0.76 2.29
CA TYR A 355 -10.07 -0.31 3.03
C TYR A 355 -10.52 -0.28 4.48
N GLY A 356 -10.95 -1.40 5.05
CA GLY A 356 -11.48 -1.40 6.41
C GLY A 356 -11.41 -2.75 7.09
N ASN A 357 -12.00 -2.82 8.29
CA ASN A 357 -12.29 -4.08 8.95
C ASN A 357 -13.71 -4.54 8.58
N SER A 358 -13.97 -5.85 8.55
CA SER A 358 -15.29 -6.43 8.27
C SER A 358 -16.37 -5.93 9.24
N SER A 359 -16.00 -5.63 10.49
CA SER A 359 -16.90 -5.08 11.51
C SER A 359 -17.44 -3.69 11.19
N HIS A 360 -16.72 -2.90 10.37
CA HIS A 360 -17.03 -1.51 10.03
C HIS A 360 -17.35 -1.32 8.55
N MET A 361 -17.68 -2.40 7.84
CA MET A 361 -18.01 -2.32 6.41
C MET A 361 -19.30 -1.51 6.19
N PRO A 362 -19.29 -0.50 5.30
CA PRO A 362 -20.49 0.29 5.00
C PRO A 362 -21.55 -0.57 4.32
N ALA A 363 -22.81 -0.21 4.52
CA ALA A 363 -23.97 -0.81 3.86
C ALA A 363 -24.06 -0.42 2.38
N ALA A 364 -23.67 0.82 2.03
CA ALA A 364 -23.69 1.29 0.65
C ALA A 364 -22.68 2.42 0.38
N ILE A 365 -22.02 2.36 -0.78
CA ILE A 365 -21.32 3.51 -1.38
C ILE A 365 -21.95 3.72 -2.76
N SER A 366 -22.58 4.86 -2.95
CA SER A 366 -23.33 5.20 -4.17
C SER A 366 -22.63 6.30 -4.95
N PHE A 367 -22.41 6.05 -6.23
CA PHE A 367 -21.83 6.99 -7.19
C PHE A 367 -22.99 7.63 -7.97
N VAL A 368 -23.41 8.82 -7.53
CA VAL A 368 -24.63 9.48 -8.03
C VAL A 368 -24.38 10.12 -9.39
N ASN A 369 -23.26 10.82 -9.53
CA ASN A 369 -22.92 11.58 -10.73
C ASN A 369 -21.41 11.47 -10.97
N CYS A 370 -21.01 10.39 -11.65
CA CYS A 370 -19.64 10.13 -12.04
C CYS A 370 -19.61 9.97 -13.56
N SER A 371 -19.08 10.97 -14.26
CA SER A 371 -19.03 11.01 -15.71
C SER A 371 -17.90 10.14 -16.26
N ASN A 372 -16.79 10.06 -15.51
CA ASN A 372 -15.66 9.20 -15.83
C ASN A 372 -15.92 7.74 -15.44
N GLN A 373 -15.12 6.83 -16.00
CA GLN A 373 -15.02 5.46 -15.48
C GLN A 373 -14.27 5.50 -14.14
N VAL A 374 -14.93 5.13 -13.06
CA VAL A 374 -14.37 5.09 -11.70
C VAL A 374 -13.75 3.72 -11.46
N ASP A 375 -12.44 3.68 -11.20
CA ASP A 375 -11.75 2.52 -10.65
C ASP A 375 -11.99 2.48 -9.13
N PHE A 376 -12.89 1.60 -8.70
CA PHE A 376 -13.24 1.43 -7.29
C PHE A 376 -12.46 0.27 -6.67
N ASP A 377 -11.51 0.59 -5.80
CA ASP A 377 -10.73 -0.39 -5.05
C ASP A 377 -11.35 -0.62 -3.66
N PHE A 378 -11.71 -1.87 -3.36
CA PHE A 378 -12.40 -2.22 -2.14
C PHE A 378 -11.67 -3.36 -1.43
N GLY A 379 -11.37 -3.25 -0.13
CA GLY A 379 -10.76 -4.38 0.56
C GLY A 379 -10.87 -4.41 2.08
N PHE A 380 -10.90 -5.62 2.63
CA PHE A 380 -11.00 -5.86 4.07
C PHE A 380 -10.64 -7.32 4.39
N PRO A 381 -10.25 -7.64 5.65
CA PRO A 381 -10.11 -9.01 6.08
C PRO A 381 -11.50 -9.66 6.24
N LEU A 382 -11.69 -10.86 5.71
CA LEU A 382 -12.87 -11.68 5.93
C LEU A 382 -12.68 -12.48 7.22
N GLU A 383 -13.57 -12.26 8.19
CA GLU A 383 -13.54 -12.92 9.49
C GLU A 383 -14.74 -13.86 9.70
N SER A 384 -15.84 -13.65 8.96
CA SER A 384 -17.08 -14.42 9.11
C SER A 384 -17.84 -14.63 7.78
N ARG A 385 -18.75 -15.62 7.76
CA ARG A 385 -19.68 -15.85 6.64
C ARG A 385 -20.61 -14.65 6.38
N MET A 386 -20.99 -13.93 7.42
CA MET A 386 -21.89 -12.78 7.29
C MET A 386 -21.26 -11.67 6.46
N ASP A 387 -19.94 -11.60 6.45
CA ASP A 387 -19.18 -10.60 5.71
C ASP A 387 -19.38 -10.78 4.20
N LEU A 388 -19.41 -12.00 3.69
CA LEU A 388 -19.67 -12.28 2.27
C LEU A 388 -21.10 -11.94 1.84
N LYS A 389 -22.09 -12.24 2.70
CA LYS A 389 -23.49 -11.85 2.44
C LYS A 389 -23.63 -10.34 2.41
N ARG A 390 -23.02 -9.64 3.37
CA ARG A 390 -23.00 -8.17 3.41
C ARG A 390 -22.26 -7.60 2.19
N LEU A 391 -21.16 -8.22 1.77
CA LEU A 391 -20.39 -7.79 0.60
C LEU A 391 -21.23 -7.89 -0.68
N ARG A 392 -21.98 -8.97 -0.84
CA ARG A 392 -22.91 -9.13 -1.96
C ARG A 392 -24.00 -8.05 -1.92
N ALA A 393 -24.63 -7.84 -0.77
CA ALA A 393 -25.64 -6.78 -0.60
C ALA A 393 -25.08 -5.39 -0.88
N PHE A 394 -23.84 -5.13 -0.47
CA PHE A 394 -23.13 -3.88 -0.73
C PHE A 394 -22.94 -3.63 -2.24
N PHE A 395 -22.43 -4.62 -2.98
CA PHE A 395 -22.24 -4.46 -4.43
C PHE A 395 -23.55 -4.39 -5.22
N GLN A 396 -24.65 -4.95 -4.71
CA GLN A 396 -25.98 -4.77 -5.30
C GLN A 396 -26.46 -3.32 -5.25
N ASN A 397 -25.96 -2.52 -4.31
CA ASN A 397 -26.32 -1.11 -4.16
C ASN A 397 -25.48 -0.18 -5.08
N ILE A 398 -24.49 -0.70 -5.80
CA ILE A 398 -23.65 0.08 -6.71
C ILE A 398 -24.23 0.02 -8.12
N ALA A 399 -24.49 1.19 -8.71
CA ALA A 399 -24.94 1.26 -10.10
C ALA A 399 -23.86 0.66 -11.03
N PRO A 400 -24.21 -0.30 -11.92
CA PRO A 400 -23.22 -1.02 -12.73
C PRO A 400 -22.62 -0.20 -13.87
N ILE A 401 -23.14 1.00 -14.13
CA ILE A 401 -22.72 1.87 -15.25
C ILE A 401 -21.60 2.77 -14.72
N ASN A 402 -20.42 2.69 -15.36
CA ASN A 402 -19.22 3.49 -15.10
C ASN A 402 -18.34 3.14 -13.88
N VAL A 403 -18.61 2.08 -13.12
CA VAL A 403 -17.74 1.66 -12.01
C VAL A 403 -17.07 0.32 -12.30
N MET A 404 -15.73 0.29 -12.27
CA MET A 404 -14.92 -0.92 -12.37
C MET A 404 -14.39 -1.28 -10.99
N VAL A 405 -14.74 -2.46 -10.48
CA VAL A 405 -14.39 -2.84 -9.11
C VAL A 405 -13.13 -3.70 -9.09
N SER A 406 -12.15 -3.31 -8.28
CA SER A 406 -11.05 -4.17 -7.86
C SER A 406 -11.26 -4.55 -6.39
N LEU A 407 -11.33 -5.84 -6.09
CA LEU A 407 -11.70 -6.34 -4.76
C LEU A 407 -10.52 -7.05 -4.12
N TYR A 408 -10.05 -6.59 -2.96
CA TYR A 408 -9.04 -7.25 -2.14
C TYR A 408 -9.66 -7.96 -0.94
N LEU A 409 -9.41 -9.26 -0.78
CA LEU A 409 -9.90 -10.05 0.35
C LEU A 409 -8.73 -10.75 1.05
N GLY A 410 -8.59 -10.49 2.36
CA GLY A 410 -7.63 -11.18 3.23
C GLY A 410 -8.33 -12.22 4.11
N ILE A 411 -7.89 -13.48 4.09
CA ILE A 411 -8.52 -14.60 4.78
C ILE A 411 -7.47 -15.30 5.64
N MET A 412 -7.51 -15.08 6.96
CA MET A 412 -6.47 -15.57 7.87
C MET A 412 -6.80 -16.92 8.53
N ARG A 413 -8.07 -17.17 8.89
CA ARG A 413 -8.60 -18.44 9.40
C ARG A 413 -10.10 -18.56 9.07
N ALA A 414 -10.50 -19.63 8.39
CA ALA A 414 -11.85 -19.88 7.88
C ALA A 414 -12.71 -20.75 8.82
N SER A 415 -12.25 -21.04 10.04
CA SER A 415 -12.95 -21.92 10.99
C SER A 415 -14.37 -21.44 11.40
N SER A 416 -14.76 -20.22 11.04
CA SER A 416 -16.08 -19.60 11.25
C SER A 416 -16.93 -19.48 9.97
N ILE A 417 -16.41 -19.88 8.79
CA ILE A 417 -17.05 -19.66 7.50
C ILE A 417 -17.70 -20.95 7.00
N VAL A 418 -18.84 -21.34 7.58
CA VAL A 418 -19.62 -22.48 7.08
C VAL A 418 -20.42 -22.05 5.86
N PHE A 419 -20.02 -22.53 4.68
CA PHE A 419 -20.68 -22.26 3.40
C PHE A 419 -21.74 -23.35 3.12
N ASN A 420 -22.97 -22.94 2.74
CA ASN A 420 -24.04 -23.84 2.28
C ASN A 420 -24.53 -23.38 0.91
N GLU A 421 -24.97 -24.33 0.09
CA GLU A 421 -25.52 -24.14 -1.27
C GLU A 421 -26.76 -23.23 -1.34
N ASP A 422 -27.48 -23.02 -0.23
CA ASP A 422 -28.71 -22.21 -0.19
C ASP A 422 -28.51 -20.72 -0.54
N VAL A 423 -27.25 -20.23 -0.55
CA VAL A 423 -26.91 -18.83 -0.85
C VAL A 423 -27.08 -18.49 -2.34
N LEU A 424 -27.29 -19.49 -3.21
CA LEU A 424 -27.45 -19.32 -4.66
C LEU A 424 -28.91 -19.10 -5.11
N GLN A 425 -29.91 -19.36 -4.26
CA GLN A 425 -31.31 -19.41 -4.72
C GLN A 425 -31.99 -18.05 -4.95
N ASN A 426 -31.38 -16.91 -4.58
CA ASN A 426 -32.07 -15.60 -4.58
C ASN A 426 -31.33 -14.44 -5.26
N VAL A 427 -30.39 -14.67 -6.19
CA VAL A 427 -29.62 -13.57 -6.83
C VAL A 427 -30.23 -13.16 -8.17
N GLN A 428 -31.07 -12.11 -8.17
CA GLN A 428 -31.75 -11.57 -9.35
C GLN A 428 -31.26 -10.17 -9.81
N VAL A 429 -29.99 -9.79 -9.61
CA VAL A 429 -29.52 -8.44 -10.00
C VAL A 429 -28.11 -8.50 -10.62
N PRO A 430 -27.83 -7.77 -11.73
CA PRO A 430 -26.49 -7.69 -12.30
C PRO A 430 -25.56 -6.97 -11.32
N LEU A 431 -24.58 -7.71 -10.79
CA LEU A 431 -23.49 -7.14 -10.00
C LEU A 431 -22.58 -6.28 -10.90
N PRO A 432 -21.93 -5.24 -10.36
CA PRO A 432 -20.92 -4.48 -11.10
C PRO A 432 -19.80 -5.40 -11.61
N ARG A 433 -19.20 -5.05 -12.74
CA ARG A 433 -18.13 -5.85 -13.35
C ARG A 433 -16.89 -5.80 -12.46
N ILE A 434 -16.52 -6.95 -11.89
CA ILE A 434 -15.29 -7.09 -11.11
C ILE A 434 -14.10 -7.18 -12.08
N LYS A 435 -13.29 -6.12 -12.12
CA LYS A 435 -12.06 -6.00 -12.91
C LYS A 435 -11.01 -6.99 -12.41
N GLU A 436 -10.76 -6.96 -11.10
CA GLU A 436 -9.70 -7.71 -10.45
C GLU A 436 -10.17 -8.22 -9.08
N LEU A 437 -9.88 -9.48 -8.78
CA LEU A 437 -10.05 -10.08 -7.46
C LEU A 437 -8.66 -10.40 -6.91
N ARG A 438 -8.24 -9.68 -5.88
CA ARG A 438 -6.96 -9.86 -5.19
C ARG A 438 -7.17 -10.64 -3.91
N LEU A 439 -6.45 -11.77 -3.77
CA LEU A 439 -6.64 -12.68 -2.64
C LEU A 439 -5.35 -12.91 -1.86
N SER A 440 -5.49 -12.90 -0.53
CA SER A 440 -4.49 -13.35 0.45
C SER A 440 -5.16 -14.38 1.34
N VAL A 441 -4.83 -15.66 1.21
CA VAL A 441 -5.58 -16.76 1.87
C VAL A 441 -4.65 -17.66 2.67
N ALA A 442 -4.55 -17.45 3.98
CA ALA A 442 -3.73 -18.27 4.87
C ALA A 442 -4.41 -19.58 5.33
N GLU A 443 -5.67 -19.82 4.94
CA GLU A 443 -6.44 -21.02 5.30
C GLU A 443 -5.77 -22.30 4.79
N LYS A 444 -5.72 -23.35 5.63
CA LYS A 444 -5.02 -24.61 5.34
C LYS A 444 -5.96 -25.81 5.23
N THR A 445 -7.26 -25.61 5.36
CA THR A 445 -8.25 -26.68 5.26
C THR A 445 -8.78 -26.77 3.84
N GLU A 446 -8.67 -27.94 3.22
CA GLU A 446 -9.06 -28.17 1.82
C GLU A 446 -10.55 -27.89 1.58
N GLU A 447 -11.43 -28.44 2.42
CA GLU A 447 -12.88 -28.27 2.32
C GLU A 447 -13.29 -26.79 2.27
N PHE A 448 -12.74 -25.98 3.19
CA PHE A 448 -13.01 -24.53 3.22
C PHE A 448 -12.45 -23.79 2.01
N CYS A 449 -11.27 -24.19 1.51
CA CYS A 449 -10.69 -23.58 0.32
C CYS A 449 -11.56 -23.85 -0.93
N VAL A 450 -12.08 -25.06 -1.08
CA VAL A 450 -12.98 -25.42 -2.20
C VAL A 450 -14.27 -24.60 -2.15
N LEU A 451 -14.90 -24.51 -0.98
CA LEU A 451 -16.13 -23.74 -0.80
C LEU A 451 -15.91 -22.25 -1.07
N LEU A 452 -14.80 -21.69 -0.56
CA LEU A 452 -14.42 -20.31 -0.80
C LEU A 452 -14.23 -20.00 -2.29
N ILE A 453 -13.50 -20.84 -3.01
CA ILE A 453 -13.27 -20.66 -4.46
C ILE A 453 -14.62 -20.65 -5.19
N ASN A 454 -15.48 -21.63 -4.92
CA ASN A 454 -16.80 -21.72 -5.54
C ASN A 454 -17.63 -20.47 -5.28
N ASP A 455 -17.72 -20.03 -4.03
CA ASP A 455 -18.54 -18.88 -3.64
C ASP A 455 -18.03 -17.58 -4.24
N LEU A 456 -16.72 -17.36 -4.28
CA LEU A 456 -16.11 -16.17 -4.88
C LEU A 456 -16.39 -16.13 -6.39
N PHE A 457 -16.21 -17.24 -7.09
CA PHE A 457 -16.37 -17.29 -8.55
C PHE A 457 -17.85 -17.17 -8.94
N TRP A 458 -18.75 -17.84 -8.20
CA TRP A 458 -20.19 -17.67 -8.36
C TRP A 458 -20.65 -16.24 -8.09
N SER A 459 -20.10 -15.61 -7.05
CA SER A 459 -20.55 -14.29 -6.64
C SER A 459 -20.01 -13.18 -7.53
N PHE A 460 -18.77 -13.28 -8.02
CA PHE A 460 -18.06 -12.12 -8.56
C PHE A 460 -17.64 -12.25 -10.03
N ARG A 461 -17.49 -13.47 -10.56
CA ARG A 461 -17.01 -13.75 -11.93
C ARG A 461 -15.90 -12.76 -12.39
N PRO A 462 -14.77 -12.67 -11.67
CA PRO A 462 -13.76 -11.64 -11.92
C PRO A 462 -13.07 -11.81 -13.26
N ALA A 463 -12.66 -10.71 -13.90
CA ALA A 463 -11.87 -10.77 -15.14
C ALA A 463 -10.39 -11.12 -14.89
N ILE A 464 -9.85 -10.74 -13.74
CA ILE A 464 -8.48 -11.02 -13.31
C ILE A 464 -8.50 -11.52 -11.86
N ILE A 465 -7.73 -12.54 -11.55
CA ILE A 465 -7.42 -12.97 -10.19
C ILE A 465 -5.94 -12.70 -9.93
N SER A 466 -5.60 -11.95 -8.89
CA SER A 466 -4.21 -11.68 -8.50
C SER A 466 -3.94 -12.26 -7.11
N LEU A 467 -2.91 -13.10 -7.01
CA LEU A 467 -2.54 -13.81 -5.80
C LEU A 467 -1.18 -13.37 -5.32
N ASN A 468 -1.07 -13.09 -4.02
CA ASN A 468 0.22 -12.95 -3.36
C ASN A 468 0.66 -14.31 -2.83
N VAL A 469 1.60 -14.96 -3.53
CA VAL A 469 2.05 -16.33 -3.21
C VAL A 469 2.56 -16.47 -1.78
N ARG A 470 3.13 -15.39 -1.21
CA ARG A 470 3.61 -15.38 0.19
C ARG A 470 2.49 -15.41 1.22
N LEU A 471 1.33 -14.83 0.89
CA LEU A 471 0.20 -14.69 1.81
C LEU A 471 -0.87 -15.76 1.60
N CYS A 472 -0.72 -16.58 0.56
CA CYS A 472 -1.59 -17.71 0.28
C CYS A 472 -0.99 -19.03 0.78
N SER A 473 -1.82 -19.89 1.34
CA SER A 473 -1.42 -21.24 1.72
C SER A 473 -1.17 -22.08 0.47
N ARG A 474 -0.21 -23.01 0.57
CA ARG A 474 0.09 -23.93 -0.53
C ARG A 474 -1.11 -24.81 -0.91
N ILE A 475 -1.96 -25.14 0.07
CA ILE A 475 -3.18 -25.93 -0.13
C ILE A 475 -4.17 -25.16 -0.99
N PHE A 476 -4.46 -23.90 -0.63
CA PHE A 476 -5.34 -23.04 -1.41
C PHE A 476 -4.83 -22.85 -2.84
N LEU A 477 -3.53 -22.56 -3.01
CA LEU A 477 -2.92 -22.36 -4.32
C LEU A 477 -3.04 -23.60 -5.22
N LYS A 478 -2.77 -24.80 -4.67
CA LYS A 478 -2.92 -26.07 -5.43
C LYS A 478 -4.36 -26.31 -5.85
N LEU A 479 -5.31 -26.17 -4.93
CA LEU A 479 -6.73 -26.35 -5.24
C LEU A 479 -7.23 -25.36 -6.28
N LEU A 480 -6.81 -24.09 -6.21
CA LEU A 480 -7.19 -23.09 -7.19
C LEU A 480 -6.64 -23.42 -8.59
N LEU A 481 -5.37 -23.82 -8.70
CA LEU A 481 -4.77 -24.23 -9.97
C LEU A 481 -5.48 -25.46 -10.55
N GLU A 482 -5.78 -26.46 -9.71
CA GLU A 482 -6.54 -27.63 -10.11
C GLU A 482 -7.92 -27.25 -10.68
N LYS A 483 -8.65 -26.36 -9.98
CA LYS A 483 -9.97 -25.87 -10.40
C LYS A 483 -9.93 -25.03 -11.69
N LEU A 484 -8.81 -24.35 -11.98
CA LEU A 484 -8.62 -23.55 -13.21
C LEU A 484 -8.14 -24.38 -14.41
N ARG A 485 -7.59 -25.58 -14.18
CA ARG A 485 -7.03 -26.44 -15.23
C ARG A 485 -8.07 -27.20 -16.05
N CYS A 486 -9.26 -27.44 -15.50
CA CYS A 486 -10.26 -28.32 -16.12
C CYS A 486 -10.83 -27.76 -17.42
N ASN A 487 -10.17 -28.09 -18.53
CA ASN A 487 -10.67 -27.95 -19.89
C ASN A 487 -11.53 -29.18 -20.25
N ASN A 488 -12.79 -28.92 -20.60
CA ASN A 488 -13.62 -29.66 -21.56
C ASN A 488 -13.89 -31.17 -21.41
N GLU A 489 -13.43 -31.89 -20.38
CA GLU A 489 -13.77 -33.31 -20.25
C GLU A 489 -14.72 -33.60 -19.08
N GLU A 490 -15.94 -33.94 -19.48
CA GLU A 490 -17.03 -34.65 -18.81
C GLU A 490 -16.75 -35.26 -17.42
N GLU A 491 -16.65 -34.42 -16.40
CA GLU A 491 -17.07 -34.82 -15.05
C GLU A 491 -18.33 -34.05 -14.65
N ARG A 492 -19.37 -34.82 -14.36
CA ARG A 492 -20.73 -34.38 -14.02
C ARG A 492 -20.72 -33.47 -12.77
N CYS A 493 -20.35 -32.19 -12.87
CA CYS A 493 -20.42 -31.26 -11.73
C CYS A 493 -21.88 -31.03 -11.28
N CYS A 494 -22.86 -31.18 -12.19
CA CYS A 494 -24.28 -30.97 -11.93
C CYS A 494 -25.10 -32.10 -12.55
N SER A 495 -25.46 -33.13 -11.78
CA SER A 495 -26.24 -34.27 -12.26
C SER A 495 -27.76 -34.11 -12.13
N SER A 496 -28.29 -33.02 -11.55
CA SER A 496 -29.77 -32.90 -11.38
C SER A 496 -30.38 -31.52 -11.10
N SER A 497 -29.64 -30.40 -11.06
CA SER A 497 -30.23 -29.08 -10.77
C SER A 497 -30.32 -28.19 -12.03
N GLN A 498 -31.40 -27.43 -12.17
CA GLN A 498 -31.63 -26.44 -13.24
C GLN A 498 -30.59 -25.28 -13.27
N MET A 499 -29.55 -25.31 -12.43
CA MET A 499 -28.46 -24.32 -12.41
C MET A 499 -27.13 -24.98 -12.82
N LYS A 500 -26.53 -24.49 -13.91
CA LYS A 500 -25.19 -24.88 -14.34
C LYS A 500 -24.12 -24.29 -13.40
N CYS A 501 -23.14 -25.09 -12.94
CA CYS A 501 -22.01 -24.61 -12.11
C CYS A 501 -21.21 -23.48 -12.80
N TRP A 502 -20.58 -22.57 -12.03
CA TRP A 502 -19.80 -21.41 -12.56
C TRP A 502 -18.77 -21.79 -13.62
N TRP A 503 -18.24 -23.00 -13.52
CA TRP A 503 -17.31 -23.58 -14.49
C TRP A 503 -17.85 -23.65 -15.91
N HIS A 504 -19.15 -23.92 -16.09
CA HIS A 504 -19.75 -23.98 -17.42
C HIS A 504 -19.77 -22.62 -18.13
N ASP A 505 -19.59 -21.53 -17.39
CA ASP A 505 -19.52 -20.18 -17.93
C ASP A 505 -18.07 -19.71 -18.10
N LEU A 506 -17.06 -20.47 -17.68
CA LEU A 506 -15.64 -20.12 -17.85
C LEU A 506 -15.11 -20.72 -19.17
N LYS A 507 -14.64 -19.86 -20.08
CA LYS A 507 -14.21 -20.23 -21.43
C LYS A 507 -12.71 -20.46 -21.55
N ASP A 508 -11.91 -19.59 -20.94
CA ASP A 508 -10.45 -19.63 -21.06
C ASP A 508 -9.77 -19.01 -19.83
N VAL A 509 -8.53 -19.45 -19.55
CA VAL A 509 -7.70 -18.98 -18.44
C VAL A 509 -6.28 -18.72 -18.94
N LYS A 510 -5.83 -17.47 -18.87
CA LYS A 510 -4.46 -17.06 -19.25
C LYS A 510 -3.66 -16.70 -18.00
N VAL A 511 -2.48 -17.30 -17.86
CA VAL A 511 -1.56 -17.03 -16.75
C VAL A 511 -0.67 -15.83 -17.10
N ARG A 512 -0.50 -14.92 -16.15
CA ARG A 512 0.46 -13.83 -16.19
C ARG A 512 1.18 -13.78 -14.85
N SER A 513 2.50 -13.67 -14.85
CA SER A 513 3.29 -13.61 -13.61
C SER A 513 4.10 -12.32 -13.55
N TYR A 514 4.36 -11.86 -12.33
CA TYR A 514 5.29 -10.76 -12.11
C TYR A 514 6.36 -11.13 -11.07
N PRO A 515 7.65 -11.12 -11.45
CA PRO A 515 8.20 -10.86 -12.79
C PRO A 515 7.80 -11.94 -13.81
N GLU A 516 7.71 -11.58 -15.10
CA GLU A 516 7.29 -12.45 -16.21
C GLU A 516 8.22 -13.66 -16.34
N LYS A 517 7.86 -14.77 -15.71
CA LYS A 517 8.65 -16.01 -15.69
C LYS A 517 7.82 -17.27 -15.95
N TYR A 518 6.52 -17.18 -15.76
CA TYR A 518 5.57 -18.29 -15.84
C TYR A 518 4.50 -17.94 -16.88
N GLU A 519 4.29 -18.82 -17.85
CA GLU A 519 3.43 -18.59 -19.02
C GLU A 519 2.17 -19.46 -18.98
N ASN A 520 2.18 -20.58 -18.25
CA ASN A 520 1.06 -21.50 -18.14
C ASN A 520 0.82 -22.02 -16.70
N ILE A 521 -0.29 -22.73 -16.49
CA ILE A 521 -0.68 -23.28 -15.17
C ILE A 521 0.33 -24.31 -14.67
N SER A 522 0.89 -25.14 -15.55
CA SER A 522 1.88 -26.16 -15.20
C SER A 522 3.20 -25.56 -14.69
N ASP A 523 3.62 -24.41 -15.22
CA ASP A 523 4.80 -23.69 -14.71
C ASP A 523 4.56 -23.18 -13.28
N CYS A 524 3.34 -22.74 -12.97
CA CYS A 524 2.94 -22.35 -11.62
C CYS A 524 2.94 -23.55 -10.66
N GLU A 525 2.46 -24.72 -11.09
CA GLU A 525 2.52 -25.95 -10.27
C GLU A 525 3.97 -26.36 -9.99
N ALA A 526 4.84 -26.34 -11.00
CA ALA A 526 6.27 -26.63 -10.85
C ALA A 526 6.96 -25.64 -9.89
N LEU A 527 6.60 -24.35 -9.95
CA LEU A 527 6.99 -23.37 -8.95
C LEU A 527 6.53 -23.82 -7.55
N LEU A 528 5.24 -24.10 -7.36
CA LEU A 528 4.71 -24.52 -6.05
C LEU A 528 5.45 -25.75 -5.51
N ASP A 529 5.80 -26.70 -6.38
CA ASP A 529 6.47 -27.93 -5.99
C ASP A 529 7.96 -27.78 -5.68
N SER A 530 8.65 -26.86 -6.34
CA SER A 530 10.05 -26.53 -6.08
C SER A 530 10.28 -25.62 -4.86
N MET A 531 9.22 -25.04 -4.27
CA MET A 531 9.36 -24.09 -3.16
C MET A 531 9.76 -24.77 -1.82
N PRO A 532 10.84 -24.30 -1.15
CA PRO A 532 11.19 -24.72 0.21
C PRO A 532 10.12 -24.30 1.23
N LEU A 533 9.91 -25.10 2.28
CA LEU A 533 8.92 -24.84 3.33
C LEU A 533 9.17 -23.54 4.13
N ASN A 534 10.41 -23.03 4.15
CA ASN A 534 10.83 -21.86 4.93
C ASN A 534 11.80 -20.97 4.12
N PHE A 535 11.36 -20.20 3.11
CA PHE A 535 12.23 -19.19 2.48
C PHE A 535 11.47 -17.98 1.90
N SER A 536 12.14 -16.82 1.95
CA SER A 536 11.64 -15.49 1.59
C SER A 536 12.08 -15.04 0.17
N PHE A 537 11.38 -15.44 -0.88
CA PHE A 537 11.56 -14.88 -2.25
C PHE A 537 10.98 -13.47 -2.36
N PRO A 538 11.45 -12.55 -3.23
CA PRO A 538 10.80 -11.25 -3.47
C PRO A 538 9.32 -11.42 -3.83
N ALA A 539 8.48 -10.41 -3.60
CA ALA A 539 7.02 -10.45 -3.71
C ALA A 539 6.50 -10.99 -5.08
N LEU A 540 6.44 -12.30 -5.23
CA LEU A 540 5.93 -12.98 -6.42
C LEU A 540 4.41 -12.87 -6.45
N ARG A 541 3.87 -12.29 -7.53
CA ARG A 541 2.43 -12.25 -7.79
C ARG A 541 2.08 -13.14 -8.98
N LEU A 542 1.04 -13.95 -8.82
CA LEU A 542 0.45 -14.75 -9.89
C LEU A 542 -0.90 -14.14 -10.26
N ASN A 543 -1.05 -13.80 -11.54
CA ASN A 543 -2.26 -13.22 -12.09
C ASN A 543 -2.89 -14.18 -13.09
N PHE A 544 -4.19 -14.42 -12.98
CA PHE A 544 -4.97 -15.27 -13.89
C PHE A 544 -6.03 -14.41 -14.55
N GLN A 545 -5.97 -14.28 -15.88
CA GLN A 545 -6.98 -13.60 -16.67
C GLN A 545 -8.05 -14.62 -17.09
N LEU A 546 -9.30 -14.37 -16.74
CA LEU A 546 -10.44 -15.26 -16.98
C LEU A 546 -11.35 -14.70 -18.07
N GLU A 547 -11.70 -15.54 -19.05
CA GLU A 547 -12.70 -15.23 -20.07
C GLU A 547 -14.01 -15.97 -19.77
N TRP A 548 -15.12 -15.24 -19.65
CA TRP A 548 -16.43 -15.79 -19.32
C TRP A 548 -17.35 -15.80 -20.56
N ASP A 549 -18.23 -16.80 -20.67
CA ASP A 549 -19.21 -16.88 -21.76
C ASP A 549 -20.31 -15.81 -21.61
N SER A 550 -20.55 -15.10 -22.70
CA SER A 550 -21.42 -13.91 -22.76
C SER A 550 -22.91 -14.24 -22.94
N LEU A 551 -23.26 -15.51 -23.11
CA LEU A 551 -24.60 -15.97 -23.47
C LEU A 551 -25.69 -15.63 -22.43
N GLN A 552 -25.35 -15.56 -21.14
CA GLN A 552 -26.29 -15.10 -20.10
C GLN A 552 -26.44 -13.58 -20.02
N LEU A 553 -25.54 -12.75 -20.56
CA LEU A 553 -25.73 -11.30 -20.53
C LEU A 553 -26.62 -10.81 -21.70
N ARG A 554 -26.57 -11.49 -22.85
CA ARG A 554 -27.35 -11.12 -24.05
C ARG A 554 -28.83 -11.47 -23.98
N TRP A 555 -29.19 -12.63 -23.43
CA TRP A 555 -30.60 -13.03 -23.29
C TRP A 555 -31.39 -12.11 -22.35
N TRP A 556 -30.74 -11.51 -21.35
CA TRP A 556 -31.37 -10.63 -20.38
C TRP A 556 -31.52 -9.19 -20.87
N LEU A 557 -30.56 -8.68 -21.66
CA LEU A 557 -30.72 -7.43 -22.41
C LEU A 557 -31.86 -7.54 -23.43
N LEU A 558 -31.96 -8.69 -24.12
CA LEU A 558 -33.06 -8.97 -25.04
C LEU A 558 -34.41 -9.07 -24.32
N MET A 559 -34.48 -9.69 -23.13
CA MET A 559 -35.72 -9.70 -22.33
C MET A 559 -36.13 -8.31 -21.84
N LYS A 560 -35.17 -7.44 -21.48
CA LYS A 560 -35.48 -6.05 -21.10
C LYS A 560 -36.06 -5.23 -22.26
N ILE A 561 -35.57 -5.45 -23.48
CA ILE A 561 -36.10 -4.81 -24.70
C ILE A 561 -37.50 -5.38 -25.02
N LEU A 562 -37.67 -6.69 -24.94
CA LEU A 562 -38.96 -7.36 -25.20
C LEU A 562 -40.06 -7.00 -24.19
N ILE A 563 -39.73 -6.83 -22.90
CA ILE A 563 -40.70 -6.42 -21.86
C ILE A 563 -41.09 -4.94 -22.00
N HIS A 564 -40.21 -4.11 -22.57
CA HIS A 564 -40.48 -2.68 -22.79
C HIS A 564 -41.23 -2.40 -24.10
N GLU A 565 -41.11 -3.28 -25.11
CA GLU A 565 -41.83 -3.17 -26.39
C GLU A 565 -43.18 -3.91 -26.39
N ILE A 566 -43.32 -5.01 -25.65
CA ILE A 566 -44.54 -5.82 -25.61
C ILE A 566 -45.22 -5.63 -24.25
N GLY A 567 -46.09 -4.63 -24.17
CA GLY A 567 -46.88 -4.36 -22.96
C GLY A 567 -47.55 -5.63 -22.40
N PHE A 568 -47.70 -5.64 -21.07
CA PHE A 568 -48.10 -6.75 -20.18
C PHE A 568 -49.32 -7.62 -20.58
N SER A 569 -50.08 -7.28 -21.62
CA SER A 569 -51.33 -7.94 -22.02
C SER A 569 -51.18 -9.14 -22.95
N HIS A 570 -50.01 -9.40 -23.53
CA HIS A 570 -49.81 -10.51 -24.48
C HIS A 570 -49.17 -11.78 -23.89
N PHE A 571 -48.65 -11.74 -22.66
CA PHE A 571 -47.92 -12.88 -22.08
C PHE A 571 -48.81 -14.05 -21.65
N THR A 572 -50.11 -13.82 -21.39
CA THR A 572 -51.04 -14.88 -20.96
C THR A 572 -51.48 -15.80 -22.09
N LYS A 573 -51.37 -15.41 -23.37
CA LYS A 573 -51.75 -16.27 -24.51
C LYS A 573 -50.66 -17.24 -24.96
N ILE A 574 -49.38 -16.95 -24.72
CA ILE A 574 -48.27 -17.82 -25.14
C ILE A 574 -48.05 -18.96 -24.13
N SER A 575 -48.39 -18.75 -22.85
CA SER A 575 -48.29 -19.78 -21.80
C SER A 575 -49.20 -20.99 -22.02
N MET A 576 -50.31 -20.87 -22.75
CA MET A 576 -51.24 -22.00 -22.97
C MET A 576 -50.86 -22.89 -24.15
N HIS A 577 -49.99 -22.46 -25.07
CA HIS A 577 -49.62 -23.26 -26.25
C HIS A 577 -48.36 -24.14 -26.06
N ILE A 578 -47.61 -23.97 -24.97
CA ILE A 578 -46.39 -24.75 -24.72
C ILE A 578 -46.68 -26.05 -23.95
N ASN A 579 -47.81 -26.15 -23.24
CA ASN A 579 -48.17 -27.35 -22.48
C ASN A 579 -48.80 -28.50 -23.33
N ASP A 580 -49.27 -28.22 -24.54
CA ASP A 580 -49.89 -29.25 -25.41
C ASP A 580 -48.88 -30.02 -26.29
N LEU A 581 -47.61 -29.61 -26.31
CA LEU A 581 -46.57 -30.24 -27.14
C LEU A 581 -45.69 -31.28 -26.40
N SER A 582 -45.90 -31.51 -25.10
CA SER A 582 -45.11 -32.48 -24.30
C SER A 582 -45.81 -33.82 -24.02
N LEU A 583 -46.99 -34.07 -24.61
CA LEU A 583 -47.78 -35.30 -24.43
C LEU A 583 -48.17 -35.95 -25.77
N SER A 584 -47.18 -36.26 -26.62
CA SER A 584 -47.35 -37.32 -27.64
C SER A 584 -45.99 -37.82 -28.12
N ASN A 585 -45.57 -38.98 -27.61
CA ASN A 585 -44.81 -40.01 -28.35
C ASN A 585 -44.44 -41.16 -27.41
N SER A 586 -45.43 -42.00 -27.10
CA SER A 586 -45.20 -43.35 -26.60
C SER A 586 -46.07 -44.32 -27.39
N SER A 587 -45.47 -45.14 -28.27
CA SER A 587 -45.74 -46.57 -28.45
C SER A 587 -45.41 -47.09 -29.86
N THR A 588 -45.15 -48.42 -29.91
CA THR A 588 -44.88 -49.34 -31.03
C THR A 588 -43.40 -49.50 -31.40
N HIS A 589 -42.80 -50.69 -31.56
CA HIS A 589 -43.23 -52.08 -31.41
C HIS A 589 -41.98 -52.97 -31.60
N TRP A 590 -41.77 -54.01 -30.78
CA TRP A 590 -41.19 -55.35 -31.07
C TRP A 590 -41.55 -56.21 -29.84
N GLY A 591 -42.09 -57.44 -29.86
CA GLY A 591 -42.28 -58.45 -30.89
C GLY A 591 -42.14 -59.83 -30.21
N ALA A 592 -43.26 -60.35 -29.70
CA ALA A 592 -43.69 -61.74 -29.44
C ALA A 592 -42.75 -62.87 -28.88
N GLN A 593 -43.42 -63.73 -28.09
CA GLN A 593 -43.24 -65.18 -27.80
C GLN A 593 -42.61 -65.58 -26.45
N ARG A 594 -43.10 -66.57 -25.67
CA ARG A 594 -44.36 -67.34 -25.55
C ARG A 594 -44.15 -68.34 -24.38
N PHE A 595 -45.19 -68.62 -23.57
CA PHE A 595 -45.47 -69.82 -22.73
C PHE A 595 -44.39 -70.29 -21.71
N TYR A 596 -44.66 -70.59 -20.45
CA TYR A 596 -45.87 -70.99 -19.69
C TYR A 596 -45.84 -70.33 -18.31
#